data_AF-A0A0Q4F819-F1
#
_entry.id   AF-A0A0Q4F819-F1
#
_cell.length_a   1.000
_cell.length_b   1.000
_cell.length_c   1.000
_cell.angle_alpha   90.00
_cell.angle_beta   90.00
_cell.angle_gamma   90.00
#
_symmetry.space_group_name_H-M   'P 1'
#
loop_
_entity.id
_entity.type
_entity.pdbx_description
1 polymer ?
#
loop_
_entity_poly.entity_id
_entity_poly.type
_entity_poly.pdbx_seq_one_letter_code
_entity_poly.pdbx_strand_id
1 'polypeptide(L)'
;MGIFSRTRDIVAANFADLIEKAEDPSKMIRMIILEMEETLVEVRASAARTIADQKEMRRHISKLEQLQDNWTEKAELALSKDREDLAKAALVERQKAFDMAEQLKAEVGVLDDALRASEEDIAKLQTKLREARTKQNAVQTRLESANNRTRLREMYNGPKTHEAFSRFDILDRRVDEAEGRADAMGLGVVKTLEEEIAELRSDDKVNAQLAALKARMKKDD
;
A
#
# COMPACT_ATOMS: atom_id res chain seq x y z
N MET A 1 12.06 27.49 -7.42
CA MET A 1 11.34 26.74 -6.36
C MET A 1 12.02 25.39 -6.19
N GLY A 2 12.79 25.22 -5.11
CA GLY A 2 13.61 24.03 -4.90
C GLY A 2 12.78 22.77 -4.69
N ILE A 3 13.31 21.61 -5.09
CA ILE A 3 12.68 20.29 -4.97
C ILE A 3 12.23 20.01 -3.53
N PHE A 4 13.00 20.49 -2.55
CA PHE A 4 12.71 20.43 -1.11
C PHE A 4 11.48 21.23 -0.65
N SER A 5 11.02 22.24 -1.42
CA SER A 5 9.77 22.95 -1.11
C SER A 5 8.54 22.13 -1.51
N ARG A 6 8.60 21.46 -2.67
CA ARG A 6 7.48 20.65 -3.18
C ARG A 6 7.22 19.41 -2.33
N THR A 7 8.27 18.68 -1.94
CA THR A 7 8.14 17.54 -1.01
C THR A 7 7.53 17.96 0.32
N ARG A 8 7.99 19.09 0.87
CA ARG A 8 7.51 19.61 2.15
C ARG A 8 6.07 20.10 2.06
N ASP A 9 5.69 20.78 0.99
CA ASP A 9 4.33 21.25 0.75
C ASP A 9 3.35 20.09 0.55
N ILE A 10 3.77 19.03 -0.15
CA ILE A 10 3.01 17.78 -0.30
C ILE A 10 2.86 17.08 1.07
N VAL A 11 3.95 16.87 1.81
CA VAL A 11 3.90 16.15 3.09
C VAL A 11 3.16 16.95 4.18
N ALA A 12 3.25 18.29 4.14
CA ALA A 12 2.57 19.19 5.06
C ALA A 12 1.13 19.52 4.65
N ALA A 13 0.77 19.35 3.37
CA ALA A 13 -0.60 19.53 2.92
C ALA A 13 -1.50 18.50 3.62
N ASN A 14 -2.53 19.02 4.28
CA ASN A 14 -3.56 18.22 4.88
C ASN A 14 -4.48 17.72 3.74
N PHE A 15 -4.00 16.74 2.97
CA PHE A 15 -4.67 16.25 1.76
C PHE A 15 -6.11 15.79 1.99
N ALA A 16 -6.46 15.43 3.23
CA ALA A 16 -7.84 15.18 3.62
C ALA A 16 -8.75 16.38 3.31
N ASP A 17 -8.31 17.59 3.64
CA ASP A 17 -9.07 18.83 3.48
C ASP A 17 -9.19 19.24 2.00
N LEU A 18 -8.18 18.91 1.19
CA LEU A 18 -8.21 19.14 -0.27
C LEU A 18 -9.18 18.18 -0.96
N ILE A 19 -9.17 16.90 -0.57
CA ILE A 19 -10.07 15.88 -1.11
C ILE A 19 -11.53 16.17 -0.75
N GLU A 20 -11.80 16.66 0.46
CA GLU A 20 -13.15 16.97 0.93
C GLU A 20 -13.78 18.16 0.18
N LYS A 21 -12.95 19.09 -0.31
CA LYS A 21 -13.39 20.27 -1.08
C LYS A 21 -13.35 20.05 -2.60
N ALA A 22 -12.92 18.88 -3.05
CA ALA A 22 -12.76 18.56 -4.46
C ALA A 22 -14.10 18.26 -5.13
N GLU A 23 -14.30 18.79 -6.33
CA GLU A 23 -15.45 18.46 -7.19
C GLU A 23 -15.40 17.01 -7.70
N ASP A 24 -14.18 16.49 -7.97
CA ASP A 24 -13.91 15.08 -8.25
C ASP A 24 -12.79 14.54 -7.31
N PRO A 25 -13.18 14.01 -6.13
CA PRO A 25 -12.25 13.42 -5.16
C PRO A 25 -11.40 12.28 -5.72
N SER A 26 -11.93 11.51 -6.67
CA SER A 26 -11.25 10.35 -7.28
C SER A 26 -10.18 10.75 -8.27
N LYS A 27 -10.41 11.79 -9.06
CA LYS A 27 -9.37 12.35 -9.93
C LYS A 27 -8.29 13.05 -9.13
N MET A 28 -8.67 13.82 -8.11
CA MET A 28 -7.69 14.54 -7.28
C MET A 28 -6.75 13.59 -6.55
N ILE A 29 -7.26 12.52 -5.92
CA ILE A 29 -6.40 11.56 -5.21
C ILE A 29 -5.46 10.80 -6.14
N ARG A 30 -5.88 10.49 -7.38
CA ARG A 30 -5.00 9.91 -8.41
C ARG A 30 -3.85 10.85 -8.78
N MET A 31 -4.15 12.13 -8.96
CA MET A 31 -3.15 13.14 -9.31
C MET A 31 -2.12 13.32 -8.19
N ILE A 32 -2.58 13.35 -6.94
CA ILE A 32 -1.71 13.43 -5.75
C ILE A 32 -0.80 12.21 -5.67
N ILE A 33 -1.34 11.00 -5.86
CA ILE A 33 -0.53 9.77 -5.86
C ILE A 33 0.55 9.83 -6.94
N LEU A 34 0.21 10.25 -8.16
CA LEU A 34 1.17 10.39 -9.25
C LEU A 34 2.29 11.38 -8.91
N GLU A 35 1.93 12.58 -8.42
CA GLU A 35 2.90 13.60 -8.04
C GLU A 35 3.84 13.12 -6.92
N MET A 36 3.31 12.38 -5.95
CA MET A 36 4.10 11.77 -4.88
C MET A 36 5.03 10.66 -5.40
N GLU A 37 4.61 9.88 -6.39
CA GLU A 37 5.45 8.86 -7.02
C GLU A 37 6.59 9.48 -7.83
N GLU A 38 6.31 10.50 -8.62
CA GLU A 38 7.32 11.27 -9.36
C GLU A 38 8.33 11.89 -8.40
N THR A 39 7.84 12.55 -7.36
CA THR A 39 8.69 13.14 -6.31
C THR A 39 9.55 12.08 -5.63
N LEU A 40 9.00 10.91 -5.31
CA LEU A 40 9.77 9.81 -4.71
C LEU A 40 10.90 9.32 -5.62
N VAL A 41 10.65 9.23 -6.93
CA VAL A 41 11.68 8.88 -7.92
C VAL A 41 12.78 9.96 -7.98
N GLU A 42 12.40 11.23 -8.02
CA GLU A 42 13.36 12.35 -8.03
C GLU A 42 14.26 12.37 -6.80
N VAL A 43 13.68 12.25 -5.60
CA VAL A 43 14.43 12.26 -4.33
C VAL A 43 15.40 11.07 -4.28
N ARG A 44 14.96 9.88 -4.70
CA ARG A 44 15.84 8.69 -4.80
C ARG A 44 16.98 8.89 -5.78
N ALA A 45 16.70 9.46 -6.95
CA ALA A 45 17.75 9.76 -7.93
C ALA A 45 18.76 10.79 -7.39
N SER A 46 18.29 11.78 -6.63
CA SER A 46 19.17 12.74 -5.97
C SER A 46 20.03 12.08 -4.90
N ALA A 47 19.44 11.26 -4.03
CA ALA A 47 20.17 10.50 -3.01
C ALA A 47 21.23 9.57 -3.64
N ALA A 48 20.89 8.90 -4.76
CA ALA A 48 21.84 8.05 -5.48
C ALA A 48 23.05 8.83 -6.01
N ARG A 49 22.84 10.05 -6.53
CA ARG A 49 23.95 10.94 -6.94
C ARG A 49 24.81 11.33 -5.75
N THR A 50 24.21 11.77 -4.65
CA THR A 50 24.93 12.11 -3.42
C THR A 50 25.77 10.94 -2.90
N ILE A 51 25.26 9.71 -2.96
CA ILE A 51 26.02 8.50 -2.60
C ILE A 51 27.22 8.28 -3.54
N ALA A 52 27.06 8.54 -4.83
CA ALA A 52 28.14 8.42 -5.80
C ALA A 52 29.26 9.44 -5.52
N ASP A 53 28.89 10.71 -5.33
CA ASP A 53 29.81 11.81 -5.02
C ASP A 53 30.57 11.52 -3.72
N GLN A 54 29.86 11.06 -2.69
CA GLN A 54 30.47 10.66 -1.43
C GLN A 54 31.48 9.51 -1.60
N LYS A 55 31.17 8.49 -2.41
CA LYS A 55 32.10 7.39 -2.67
C LYS A 55 33.34 7.87 -3.41
N GLU A 56 33.19 8.80 -4.34
CA GLU A 56 34.32 9.42 -5.03
C GLU A 56 35.20 10.20 -4.04
N MET A 57 34.62 11.06 -3.21
CA MET A 57 35.35 11.78 -2.16
C MET A 57 36.09 10.85 -1.20
N ARG A 58 35.45 9.76 -0.75
CA ARG A 58 36.10 8.74 0.10
C ARG A 58 37.27 8.05 -0.58
N ARG A 59 37.21 7.82 -1.91
CA ARG A 59 38.36 7.31 -2.68
C ARG A 59 39.49 8.34 -2.76
N HIS A 60 39.17 9.63 -2.89
CA HIS A 60 40.18 10.69 -2.86
C HIS A 60 40.85 10.81 -1.49
N ILE A 61 40.08 10.73 -0.40
CA ILE A 61 40.61 10.69 0.97
C ILE A 61 41.60 9.54 1.11
N SER A 62 41.24 8.33 0.69
CA SER A 62 42.13 7.16 0.77
C SER A 62 43.43 7.35 -0.01
N LYS A 63 43.39 8.01 -1.19
CA LYS A 63 44.60 8.35 -1.96
C LYS A 63 45.47 9.38 -1.22
N LEU A 64 44.87 10.37 -0.58
CA LEU A 64 45.59 11.37 0.21
C LEU A 64 46.21 10.75 1.47
N GLU A 65 45.54 9.80 2.11
CA GLU A 65 46.09 9.06 3.25
C GLU A 65 47.31 8.22 2.81
N GLN A 66 47.23 7.51 1.69
CA GLN A 66 48.40 6.83 1.12
C GLN A 66 49.53 7.80 0.77
N LEU A 67 49.21 9.00 0.27
CA LEU A 67 50.21 10.02 -0.02
C LEU A 67 50.89 10.51 1.28
N GLN A 68 50.15 10.62 2.38
CA GLN A 68 50.71 10.96 3.68
C GLN A 68 51.66 9.88 4.20
N ASP A 69 51.31 8.61 4.05
CA ASP A 69 52.17 7.48 4.42
C ASP A 69 53.48 7.51 3.63
N ASN A 70 53.39 7.67 2.30
CA ASN A 70 54.57 7.79 1.42
C ASN A 70 55.48 8.97 1.81
N TRP A 71 54.92 10.11 2.22
CA TRP A 71 55.72 11.24 2.69
C TRP A 71 56.34 11.00 4.07
N THR A 72 55.65 10.24 4.92
CA THR A 72 56.18 9.81 6.23
C THR A 72 57.41 8.92 6.02
N GLU A 73 57.31 7.90 5.16
CA GLU A 73 58.44 7.03 4.82
C GLU A 73 59.64 7.81 4.24
N LYS A 74 59.37 8.78 3.36
CA LYS A 74 60.42 9.67 2.82
C LYS A 74 61.08 10.53 3.89
N ALA A 75 60.30 11.03 4.85
CA ALA A 75 60.83 11.81 5.97
C ALA A 75 61.72 10.95 6.88
N GLU A 76 61.28 9.73 7.20
CA GLU A 76 62.06 8.74 7.97
C GLU A 76 63.36 8.35 7.26
N LEU A 77 63.30 8.13 5.94
CA LEU A 77 64.49 7.85 5.13
C LEU A 77 65.46 9.04 5.10
N ALA A 78 64.97 10.28 5.05
CA ALA A 78 65.81 11.47 5.11
C ALA A 78 66.48 11.61 6.48
N LEU A 79 65.75 11.34 7.57
CA LEU A 79 66.30 11.34 8.93
C LEU A 79 67.35 10.25 9.14
N SER A 80 67.15 9.05 8.60
CA SER A 80 68.17 7.97 8.69
C SER A 80 69.47 8.28 7.94
N LYS A 81 69.47 9.33 7.10
CA LYS A 81 70.65 9.85 6.39
C LYS A 81 71.10 11.22 6.93
N ASP A 82 70.65 11.61 8.12
CA ASP A 82 70.96 12.88 8.78
C ASP A 82 70.61 14.13 7.94
N ARG A 83 69.65 14.02 7.01
CA ARG A 83 69.18 15.13 6.17
C ARG A 83 67.87 15.71 6.71
N GLU A 84 67.98 16.44 7.81
CA GLU A 84 66.83 17.07 8.49
C GLU A 84 66.07 18.08 7.62
N ASP A 85 66.76 18.78 6.73
CA ASP A 85 66.19 19.74 5.79
C ASP A 85 65.15 19.08 4.88
N LEU A 86 65.49 17.90 4.34
CA LEU A 86 64.60 17.12 3.49
C LEU A 86 63.50 16.40 4.28
N ALA A 87 63.79 15.98 5.51
CA ALA A 87 62.77 15.43 6.39
C ALA A 87 61.68 16.48 6.68
N LYS A 88 62.09 17.73 7.02
CA LYS A 88 61.17 18.85 7.22
C LYS A 88 60.36 19.15 5.96
N ALA A 89 61.01 19.18 4.78
CA ALA A 89 60.30 19.39 3.52
C ALA A 89 59.25 18.29 3.24
N ALA A 90 59.59 17.01 3.47
CA ALA A 90 58.65 15.90 3.31
C ALA A 90 57.46 15.99 4.28
N LEU A 91 57.70 16.40 5.53
CA LEU A 91 56.63 16.60 6.52
C LEU A 91 55.70 17.78 6.16
N VAL A 92 56.21 18.83 5.52
CA VAL A 92 55.37 19.93 5.00
C VAL A 92 54.43 19.41 3.90
N GLU A 93 54.93 18.60 2.97
CA GLU A 93 54.08 18.01 1.92
C GLU A 93 53.08 17.01 2.50
N ARG A 94 53.47 16.23 3.53
CA ARG A 94 52.55 15.38 4.29
C ARG A 94 51.43 16.20 4.92
N GLN A 95 51.76 17.32 5.56
CA GLN A 95 50.76 18.18 6.22
C GLN A 95 49.75 18.73 5.22
N LYS A 96 50.19 19.18 4.03
CA LYS A 96 49.26 19.62 2.98
C LYS A 96 48.29 18.51 2.56
N ALA A 97 48.79 17.29 2.39
CA ALA A 97 47.93 16.14 2.04
C ALA A 97 46.94 15.80 3.17
N PHE A 98 47.37 15.93 4.43
CA PHE A 98 46.51 15.79 5.60
C PHE A 98 45.41 16.84 5.63
N ASP A 99 45.74 18.12 5.48
CA ASP A 99 44.77 19.23 5.53
C ASP A 99 43.71 19.07 4.43
N MET A 100 44.11 18.67 3.23
CA MET A 100 43.18 18.36 2.13
C MET A 100 42.27 17.16 2.44
N ALA A 101 42.81 16.11 3.08
CA ALA A 101 42.01 14.95 3.47
C ALA A 101 40.97 15.30 4.53
N GLU A 102 41.34 16.13 5.52
CA GLU A 102 40.42 16.59 6.55
C GLU A 102 39.30 17.48 5.97
N GLN A 103 39.62 18.36 5.01
CA GLN A 103 38.59 19.13 4.31
C GLN A 103 37.58 18.21 3.60
N LEU A 104 38.07 17.21 2.84
CA LEU A 104 37.18 16.26 2.17
C LEU A 104 36.38 15.41 3.15
N LYS A 105 36.93 15.05 4.32
CA LYS A 105 36.19 14.34 5.37
C LYS A 105 35.05 15.18 5.93
N ALA A 106 35.29 16.48 6.14
CA ALA A 106 34.24 17.40 6.56
C ALA A 106 33.11 17.51 5.50
N GLU A 107 33.47 17.62 4.21
CA GLU A 107 32.51 17.63 3.11
C GLU A 107 31.70 16.32 3.04
N VAL A 108 32.36 15.16 3.20
CA VAL A 108 31.68 13.85 3.30
C VAL A 108 30.68 13.82 4.46
N GLY A 109 31.01 14.41 5.60
CA GLY A 109 30.11 14.53 6.75
C GLY A 109 28.85 15.33 6.43
N VAL A 110 28.98 16.45 5.71
CA VAL A 110 27.82 17.24 5.23
C VAL A 110 26.93 16.40 4.30
N LEU A 111 27.53 15.63 3.40
CA LEU A 111 26.78 14.73 2.51
C LEU A 111 26.10 13.58 3.26
N ASP A 112 26.74 13.04 4.31
CA ASP A 112 26.14 12.01 5.18
C ASP A 112 24.87 12.54 5.86
N ASP A 113 24.90 13.77 6.39
CA ASP A 113 23.72 14.38 7.02
C ASP A 113 22.62 14.70 6.01
N ALA A 114 22.97 15.18 4.81
CA ALA A 114 22.01 15.41 3.73
C ALA A 114 21.35 14.10 3.26
N LEU A 115 22.11 12.99 3.23
CA LEU A 115 21.60 11.68 2.87
C LEU A 115 20.61 11.15 3.93
N ARG A 116 20.93 11.30 5.22
CA ARG A 116 20.02 10.94 6.32
C ARG A 116 18.69 11.71 6.24
N ALA A 117 18.75 13.02 5.99
CA ALA A 117 17.54 13.83 5.80
C ALA A 117 16.71 13.32 4.60
N SER A 118 17.38 12.96 3.50
CA SER A 118 16.72 12.40 2.31
C SER A 118 16.06 11.04 2.60
N GLU A 119 16.70 10.18 3.41
CA GLU A 119 16.13 8.89 3.83
C GLU A 119 14.86 9.07 4.67
N GLU A 120 14.85 10.03 5.61
CA GLU A 120 13.65 10.37 6.37
C GLU A 120 12.53 10.87 5.47
N ASP A 121 12.83 11.74 4.51
CA ASP A 121 11.84 12.28 3.58
C ASP A 121 11.27 11.19 2.67
N ILE A 122 12.10 10.27 2.18
CA ILE A 122 11.68 9.08 1.44
C ILE A 122 10.70 8.24 2.30
N ALA A 123 11.04 7.98 3.55
CA ALA A 123 10.19 7.17 4.44
C ALA A 123 8.84 7.85 4.71
N LYS A 124 8.83 9.16 4.93
CA LYS A 124 7.61 9.97 5.10
C LYS A 124 6.74 9.93 3.84
N LEU A 125 7.33 10.16 2.66
CA LEU A 125 6.63 10.10 1.37
C LEU A 125 6.02 8.72 1.11
N GLN A 126 6.76 7.64 1.37
CA GLN A 126 6.25 6.28 1.22
C GLN A 126 5.07 5.99 2.13
N THR A 127 5.13 6.47 3.38
CA THR A 127 4.03 6.32 4.35
C THR A 127 2.79 7.06 3.86
N LYS A 128 2.94 8.32 3.46
CA LYS A 128 1.86 9.13 2.88
C LYS A 128 1.28 8.50 1.61
N LEU A 129 2.12 7.89 0.76
CA LEU A 129 1.67 7.22 -0.46
C LEU A 129 0.76 6.02 -0.15
N ARG A 130 1.12 5.24 0.87
CA ARG A 130 0.28 4.12 1.35
C ARG A 130 -1.06 4.64 1.86
N GLU A 131 -1.05 5.68 2.68
CA GLU A 131 -2.28 6.34 3.17
C GLU A 131 -3.17 6.83 2.01
N ALA A 132 -2.58 7.49 1.02
CA ALA A 132 -3.29 7.99 -0.15
C ALA A 132 -3.92 6.85 -0.97
N ARG A 133 -3.20 5.75 -1.18
CA ARG A 133 -3.74 4.55 -1.87
C ARG A 133 -4.89 3.90 -1.08
N THR A 134 -4.78 3.81 0.25
CA THR A 134 -5.88 3.31 1.08
C THR A 134 -7.11 4.21 0.97
N LYS A 135 -6.93 5.53 1.02
CA LYS A 135 -8.03 6.49 0.83
C LYS A 135 -8.63 6.41 -0.56
N GLN A 136 -7.82 6.22 -1.60
CA GLN A 136 -8.29 6.06 -2.98
C GLN A 136 -9.23 4.86 -3.10
N ASN A 137 -8.84 3.71 -2.55
CA ASN A 137 -9.67 2.52 -2.54
C ASN A 137 -10.99 2.77 -1.79
N ALA A 138 -10.93 3.43 -0.62
CA ALA A 138 -12.14 3.75 0.15
C ALA A 138 -13.11 4.69 -0.61
N VAL A 139 -12.59 5.71 -1.29
CA VAL A 139 -13.38 6.63 -2.13
C VAL A 139 -14.01 5.87 -3.30
N GLN A 140 -13.22 5.04 -3.99
CA GLN A 140 -13.69 4.24 -5.12
C GLN A 140 -14.82 3.29 -4.72
N THR A 141 -14.67 2.54 -3.63
CA THR A 141 -15.73 1.65 -3.10
C THR A 141 -16.99 2.42 -2.70
N ARG A 142 -16.85 3.60 -2.10
CA ARG A 142 -18.00 4.45 -1.74
C ARG A 142 -18.74 4.94 -2.98
N LEU A 143 -18.02 5.38 -4.02
CA LEU A 143 -18.61 5.80 -5.28
C LEU A 143 -19.31 4.65 -6.00
N GLU A 144 -18.72 3.46 -6.03
CA GLU A 144 -19.35 2.27 -6.59
C GLU A 144 -20.63 1.90 -5.84
N SER A 145 -20.61 1.93 -4.50
CA SER A 145 -21.80 1.68 -3.68
C SER A 145 -22.90 2.72 -3.94
N ALA A 146 -22.54 4.00 -4.03
CA ALA A 146 -23.48 5.08 -4.34
C ALA A 146 -24.08 4.93 -5.75
N ASN A 147 -23.24 4.66 -6.76
CA ASN A 147 -23.68 4.42 -8.13
C ASN A 147 -24.59 3.19 -8.23
N ASN A 148 -24.27 2.10 -7.54
CA ASN A 148 -25.12 0.92 -7.49
C ASN A 148 -26.47 1.22 -6.83
N ARG A 149 -26.49 1.99 -5.74
CA ARG A 149 -27.75 2.44 -5.10
C ARG A 149 -28.58 3.33 -6.03
N THR A 150 -27.96 4.26 -6.75
CA THR A 150 -28.63 5.11 -7.73
C THR A 150 -29.19 4.28 -8.88
N ARG A 151 -28.38 3.40 -9.48
CA ARG A 151 -28.81 2.51 -10.56
C ARG A 151 -29.96 1.60 -10.12
N LEU A 152 -29.91 1.05 -8.91
CA LEU A 152 -31.03 0.28 -8.36
C LEU A 152 -32.28 1.16 -8.25
N ARG A 153 -32.18 2.36 -7.68
CA ARG A 153 -33.33 3.30 -7.60
C ARG A 153 -33.88 3.68 -8.98
N GLU A 154 -33.03 3.92 -9.96
CA GLU A 154 -33.42 4.20 -11.35
C GLU A 154 -34.11 3.00 -11.99
N MET A 155 -33.63 1.78 -11.74
CA MET A 155 -34.29 0.55 -12.18
C MET A 155 -35.66 0.37 -11.52
N TYR A 156 -35.80 0.70 -10.23
CA TYR A 156 -37.09 0.66 -9.52
C TYR A 156 -38.06 1.78 -9.98
N ASN A 157 -37.54 2.97 -10.30
CA ASN A 157 -38.34 4.15 -10.70
C ASN A 157 -38.52 4.30 -12.22
N GLY A 158 -38.05 3.35 -13.04
CA GLY A 158 -38.18 3.41 -14.49
C GLY A 158 -39.63 3.19 -14.96
N PRO A 159 -40.11 3.83 -16.04
CA PRO A 159 -41.51 3.72 -16.48
C PRO A 159 -41.97 2.30 -16.87
N LYS A 160 -41.05 1.32 -16.97
CA LYS A 160 -41.36 -0.09 -17.24
C LYS A 160 -41.58 -0.96 -15.98
N THR A 161 -41.22 -0.50 -14.77
CA THR A 161 -41.50 -1.27 -13.55
C THR A 161 -42.96 -1.20 -13.15
N HIS A 162 -43.66 -0.08 -13.40
CA HIS A 162 -45.10 0.00 -13.11
C HIS A 162 -45.95 -1.01 -13.90
N GLU A 163 -45.53 -1.36 -15.13
CA GLU A 163 -46.21 -2.36 -15.96
C GLU A 163 -45.75 -3.81 -15.68
N ALA A 164 -44.53 -4.00 -15.18
CA ALA A 164 -44.02 -5.31 -14.78
C ALA A 164 -44.55 -5.76 -13.40
N PHE A 165 -44.71 -4.82 -12.46
CA PHE A 165 -45.32 -5.09 -11.15
C PHE A 165 -46.84 -5.34 -11.26
N SER A 166 -47.56 -4.65 -12.15
CA SER A 166 -48.99 -4.93 -12.37
C SER A 166 -49.25 -6.32 -12.96
N ARG A 167 -48.32 -6.84 -13.76
CA ARG A 167 -48.37 -8.23 -14.27
C ARG A 167 -47.96 -9.26 -13.23
N PHE A 168 -47.09 -8.92 -12.29
CA PHE A 168 -46.74 -9.77 -11.15
C PHE A 168 -47.91 -9.89 -10.16
N ASP A 169 -48.60 -8.80 -9.81
CA ASP A 169 -49.80 -8.86 -8.94
C ASP A 169 -50.96 -9.65 -9.57
N ILE A 170 -51.08 -9.61 -10.91
CA ILE A 170 -52.08 -10.42 -11.65
C ILE A 170 -51.69 -11.91 -11.67
N LEU A 171 -50.38 -12.23 -11.67
CA LEU A 171 -49.89 -13.60 -11.58
C LEU A 171 -50.03 -14.15 -10.15
N ASP A 172 -49.69 -13.37 -9.12
CA ASP A 172 -49.86 -13.74 -7.71
C ASP A 172 -51.34 -14.01 -7.40
N ARG A 173 -52.27 -13.14 -7.81
CA ARG A 173 -53.71 -13.41 -7.65
C ARG A 173 -54.17 -14.67 -8.36
N ARG A 174 -53.60 -15.00 -9.52
CA ARG A 174 -53.94 -16.24 -10.25
C ARG A 174 -53.37 -17.48 -9.59
N VAL A 175 -52.22 -17.38 -8.95
CA VAL A 175 -51.63 -18.45 -8.14
C VAL A 175 -52.45 -18.63 -6.87
N ASP A 176 -52.79 -17.56 -6.14
CA ASP A 176 -53.66 -17.60 -4.97
C ASP A 176 -55.06 -18.18 -5.29
N GLU A 177 -55.65 -17.82 -6.44
CA GLU A 177 -56.93 -18.40 -6.89
C GLU A 177 -56.83 -19.87 -7.33
N ALA A 178 -55.65 -20.32 -7.77
CA ALA A 178 -55.40 -21.70 -8.15
C ALA A 178 -55.09 -22.57 -6.92
N GLU A 179 -54.33 -22.04 -5.96
CA GLU A 179 -54.07 -22.65 -4.66
C GLU A 179 -55.35 -22.72 -3.82
N GLY A 180 -56.15 -21.64 -3.78
CA GLY A 180 -57.47 -21.67 -3.16
C GLY A 180 -58.44 -22.67 -3.79
N ARG A 181 -58.32 -22.93 -5.11
CA ARG A 181 -59.08 -24.00 -5.78
C ARG A 181 -58.57 -25.41 -5.46
N ALA A 182 -57.26 -25.57 -5.29
CA ALA A 182 -56.64 -26.83 -4.86
C ALA A 182 -56.98 -27.17 -3.40
N ASP A 183 -56.93 -26.18 -2.50
CA ASP A 183 -57.30 -26.31 -1.09
C ASP A 183 -58.81 -26.55 -0.91
N ALA A 184 -59.65 -25.92 -1.74
CA ALA A 184 -61.08 -26.21 -1.77
C ALA A 184 -61.39 -27.64 -2.27
N MET A 185 -60.55 -28.22 -3.14
CA MET A 185 -60.63 -29.63 -3.52
C MET A 185 -60.09 -30.58 -2.44
N GLY A 186 -59.23 -30.11 -1.54
CA GLY A 186 -58.73 -30.85 -0.38
C GLY A 186 -59.66 -30.86 0.84
N LEU A 187 -60.61 -29.92 0.92
CA LEU A 187 -61.67 -29.91 1.93
C LEU A 187 -62.74 -30.98 1.62
N GLY A 188 -62.47 -32.21 2.03
CA GLY A 188 -63.46 -33.30 1.98
C GLY A 188 -62.93 -34.72 2.06
N VAL A 189 -61.60 -34.94 2.03
CA VAL A 189 -61.03 -36.29 2.08
C VAL A 189 -60.48 -36.57 3.49
N VAL A 190 -61.23 -37.34 4.28
CA VAL A 190 -60.77 -37.89 5.55
C VAL A 190 -59.83 -39.05 5.26
N LYS A 191 -58.54 -38.92 5.60
CA LYS A 191 -57.52 -39.98 5.47
C LYS A 191 -57.71 -41.05 6.55
N THR A 192 -57.38 -42.30 6.24
CA THR A 192 -57.54 -43.45 7.15
C THR A 192 -56.28 -43.69 7.99
N LEU A 193 -56.49 -44.24 9.20
CA LEU A 193 -55.47 -44.52 10.22
C LEU A 193 -54.27 -45.35 9.71
N GLU A 194 -54.47 -46.12 8.64
CA GLU A 194 -53.45 -47.00 8.06
C GLU A 194 -52.40 -46.22 7.25
N GLU A 195 -52.76 -45.06 6.68
CA GLU A 195 -51.81 -44.15 6.01
C GLU A 195 -50.97 -43.36 7.03
N GLU A 196 -51.56 -42.94 8.15
CA GLU A 196 -50.82 -42.25 9.23
C GLU A 196 -49.76 -43.17 9.89
N ILE A 197 -50.04 -44.47 10.01
CA ILE A 197 -49.09 -45.45 10.57
C ILE A 197 -47.94 -45.76 9.59
N ALA A 198 -48.16 -45.64 8.28
CA ALA A 198 -47.13 -45.84 7.27
C ALA A 198 -46.10 -44.69 7.24
N GLU A 199 -46.56 -43.45 7.43
CA GLU A 199 -45.69 -42.26 7.50
C GLU A 199 -44.81 -42.26 8.76
N LEU A 200 -45.33 -42.69 9.91
CA LEU A 200 -44.54 -42.82 11.14
C LEU A 200 -43.38 -43.84 11.02
N ARG A 201 -43.56 -44.93 10.26
CA ARG A 201 -42.51 -45.94 10.04
C ARG A 201 -41.43 -45.50 9.04
N SER A 202 -41.75 -44.54 8.17
CA SER A 202 -40.81 -43.94 7.22
C SER A 202 -39.77 -43.07 7.94
N ASP A 203 -40.22 -42.26 8.90
CA ASP A 203 -39.36 -41.31 9.61
C ASP A 203 -38.32 -41.98 10.53
N ASP A 204 -38.67 -43.07 11.20
CA ASP A 204 -37.73 -43.78 12.08
C ASP A 204 -36.55 -44.42 11.32
N LYS A 205 -36.79 -44.89 10.09
CA LYS A 205 -35.76 -45.54 9.27
C LYS A 205 -34.77 -44.51 8.69
N VAL A 206 -35.27 -43.33 8.33
CA VAL A 206 -34.45 -42.22 7.80
C VAL A 206 -33.62 -41.58 8.91
N ASN A 207 -34.20 -41.41 10.11
CA ASN A 207 -33.49 -40.87 11.27
C ASN A 207 -32.38 -41.82 11.78
N ALA A 208 -32.60 -43.14 11.75
CA ALA A 208 -31.58 -44.13 12.09
C ALA A 208 -30.39 -44.12 11.11
N GLN A 209 -30.64 -43.93 9.80
CA GLN A 209 -29.60 -43.80 8.78
C GLN A 209 -28.78 -42.51 8.94
N LEU A 210 -29.44 -41.39 9.30
CA LEU A 210 -28.77 -40.12 9.55
C LEU A 210 -27.86 -40.17 10.79
N ALA A 211 -28.27 -40.87 11.85
CA ALA A 211 -27.47 -41.05 13.06
C ALA A 211 -26.22 -41.92 12.82
N ALA A 212 -26.35 -42.99 12.04
CA ALA A 212 -25.23 -43.86 11.66
C ALA A 212 -24.19 -43.11 10.80
N LEU A 213 -24.65 -42.22 9.91
CA LEU A 213 -23.78 -41.40 9.04
C LEU A 213 -22.99 -40.37 9.85
N LYS A 214 -23.63 -39.72 10.83
CA LYS A 214 -22.97 -38.79 11.77
C LYS A 214 -21.95 -39.47 12.68
N ALA A 215 -22.20 -40.70 13.12
CA ALA A 215 -21.24 -41.45 13.94
C ALA A 215 -19.99 -41.88 13.16
N ARG A 216 -20.14 -42.18 11.86
CA ARG A 216 -19.02 -42.50 10.97
C ARG A 216 -18.12 -41.29 10.70
N MET A 217 -18.71 -40.11 10.52
CA MET A 217 -17.96 -38.87 10.27
C MET A 217 -17.19 -38.33 11.49
N LYS A 218 -17.52 -38.78 12.72
CA LYS A 218 -16.84 -38.38 13.96
C LYS A 218 -15.64 -39.27 14.33
N LYS A 219 -15.36 -40.33 13.57
CA LYS A 219 -14.31 -41.32 13.90
C LYS A 219 -13.06 -41.21 13.01
N ASP A 220 -13.06 -40.27 12.07
CA ASP A 220 -11.95 -39.98 11.15
C ASP A 220 -11.20 -38.68 11.53
N ASP A 221 -11.29 -38.25 12.80
CA ASP A 221 -10.39 -37.29 13.46
C ASP A 221 -9.76 -37.94 14.70
#